data_AF-A0A3N5TCZ5-F1
#
_entry.id   AF-A0A3N5TCZ5-F1
#
_cell.length_a   1.000
_cell.length_b   1.000
_cell.length_c   1.000
_cell.angle_alpha   90.00
_cell.angle_beta   90.00
_cell.angle_gamma   90.00
#
_symmetry.space_group_name_H-M   'P 1'
#
loop_
_entity.id
_entity.type
_entity.pdbx_description
1 polymer ?
#
loop_
_entity_poly.entity_id
_entity_poly.type
_entity_poly.pdbx_seq_one_letter_code
_entity_poly.pdbx_strand_id
1 'polypeptide(L)' 'MIQMQTNLLAADNSGAKRLQCIKVLGGSKRRYAGLGDVIV' A
#
# COMPACT_ATOMS: atom_id res chain seq x y z
N MET A 1 9.16 -0.91 -3.00
CA MET A 1 8.95 0.54 -2.72
C MET A 1 7.57 0.89 -3.23
N ILE A 2 6.65 1.21 -2.33
CA ILE A 2 5.25 1.57 -2.63
C ILE A 2 5.02 3.02 -2.21
N GLN A 3 4.34 3.81 -3.05
CA GLN A 3 3.96 5.19 -2.74
C GLN A 3 2.47 5.42 -3.03
N MET A 4 1.96 6.60 -2.68
CA MET A 4 0.59 7.01 -3.04
C MET A 4 0.32 6.78 -4.53
N GLN A 5 -0.90 6.34 -4.85
CA GLN A 5 -1.42 6.00 -6.17
C GLN A 5 -0.76 4.79 -6.86
N THR A 6 0.11 4.04 -6.18
CA THR A 6 0.64 2.78 -6.70
C THR A 6 -0.47 1.74 -6.78
N ASN A 7 -0.64 1.12 -7.95
CA ASN A 7 -1.53 -0.02 -8.13
C ASN A 7 -0.83 -1.33 -7.76
N LEU A 8 -1.51 -2.17 -6.99
CA LEU A 8 -1.03 -3.45 -6.47
C LEU A 8 -2.00 -4.56 -6.85
N LEU A 9 -1.49 -5.79 -6.88
CA LEU A 9 -2.31 -7.00 -6.97
C LEU A 9 -2.57 -7.52 -5.56
N ALA A 10 -3.80 -7.94 -5.29
CA ALA A 10 -4.11 -8.64 -4.04
C ALA A 10 -3.52 -10.06 -4.10
N ALA A 11 -2.95 -10.50 -2.97
CA ALA A 11 -2.33 -11.81 -2.82
C ALA A 11 -3.01 -12.62 -1.69
N ASP A 12 -4.28 -12.34 -1.43
CA ASP A 12 -5.10 -13.01 -0.43
C ASP A 12 -6.39 -13.55 -1.05
N ASN A 13 -7.24 -14.16 -0.22
CA ASN A 13 -8.53 -14.73 -0.60
C ASN A 13 -9.72 -13.82 -0.24
N SER A 14 -9.51 -12.51 -0.09
CA SER A 14 -10.57 -11.54 0.25
C SER A 14 -11.57 -11.27 -0.90
N GLY A 15 -11.21 -11.65 -2.13
CA GLY A 15 -11.97 -11.35 -3.35
C GLY A 15 -11.55 -10.06 -4.06
N ALA A 16 -10.66 -9.25 -3.46
CA ALA A 16 -10.01 -8.14 -4.15
C ALA A 16 -9.08 -8.66 -5.26
N LYS A 17 -8.96 -7.89 -6.36
CA LYS A 17 -8.05 -8.21 -7.48
C LYS A 17 -6.93 -7.19 -7.63
N ARG A 18 -7.32 -5.91 -7.58
CA ARG A 18 -6.42 -4.76 -7.67
C ARG A 18 -6.68 -3.81 -6.52
N LEU A 19 -5.62 -3.24 -5.99
CA LEU A 19 -5.64 -2.27 -4.89
C LEU A 19 -4.87 -1.03 -5.34
N GLN A 20 -5.18 0.13 -4.76
CA GLN A 20 -4.40 1.35 -4.94
C GLN A 20 -4.00 1.89 -3.57
N CYS A 21 -2.73 2.23 -3.38
CA CYS A 21 -2.29 2.90 -2.17
C CYS A 21 -2.83 4.35 -2.14
N ILE A 22 -3.59 4.67 -1.11
CA ILE A 22 -4.09 6.01 -0.78
C ILE A 22 -3.13 6.71 0.19
N LYS A 23 -2.52 6.00 1.13
CA LYS A 23 -1.60 6.56 2.13
C LYS A 23 -0.61 5.54 2.70
N VAL A 24 0.65 5.95 2.81
CA VAL A 24 1.68 5.21 3.58
C VAL A 24 1.58 5.59 5.06
N LEU A 25 1.36 4.61 5.95
CA LEU A 25 1.23 4.86 7.39
C LEU A 25 2.59 4.92 8.09
N GLY A 26 2.62 5.51 9.29
CA GLY A 26 3.83 5.57 10.13
C GLY A 26 4.54 6.92 10.19
N GLY A 27 3.85 8.03 9.91
CA GLY A 27 4.35 9.39 10.15
C GLY A 27 3.84 10.43 9.14
N SER A 28 4.02 11.73 9.46
CA SER A 28 3.54 12.84 8.62
C SER A 28 4.36 13.09 7.35
N LYS A 29 5.61 12.63 7.29
CA LYS A 29 6.53 12.85 6.15
C LYS A 29 6.96 11.56 5.45
N ARG A 30 6.30 10.44 5.75
CA ARG A 30 6.66 9.14 5.15
C ARG A 30 6.16 9.09 3.71
N ARG A 31 7.07 8.85 2.77
CA ARG A 31 6.80 8.86 1.32
C ARG A 31 6.71 7.46 0.72
N TYR A 32 7.37 6.49 1.33
CA TYR A 32 7.52 5.15 0.78
C TYR A 32 7.28 4.07 1.83
N ALA A 33 6.66 2.99 1.39
CA ALA A 33 6.52 1.73 2.11
C ALA A 33 7.43 0.64 1.52
N GLY A 34 8.01 -0.16 2.41
CA GLY A 34 8.72 -1.40 2.14
C GLY A 34 7.90 -2.62 2.54
N LEU A 35 8.56 -3.78 2.60
CA LEU A 35 7.94 -5.03 3.04
C LEU A 35 7.63 -4.95 4.54
N GLY A 36 6.41 -5.31 4.95
CA GLY A 36 5.96 -5.25 6.34
C GLY A 36 5.37 -3.91 6.79
N ASP A 37 5.48 -2.86 5.99
CA ASP A 37 4.80 -1.58 6.26
C ASP A 37 3.31 -1.66 5.93
N VAL A 38 2.48 -0.95 6.70
CA VAL A 38 1.03 -0.87 6.48
C VAL A 38 0.68 0.35 5.62
N ILE A 39 -0.22 0.14 4.66
CA ILE A 39 -0.78 1.18 3.79
C ILE A 39 -2.30 1.16 3.86
N VAL A 40 -2.92 2.28 3.49
CA VAL A 40 -4.33 2.39 3.08
C VAL A 40 -4.36 2.67 1.60
#